data_AF-A0A0X8X9I8-F1
#
_entry.id   AF-A0A0X8X9I8-F1
#
_cell.length_a   1.000
_cell.length_b   1.000
_cell.length_c   1.000
_cell.angle_alpha   90.00
_cell.angle_beta   90.00
_cell.angle_gamma   90.00
#
_symmetry.space_group_name_H-M   'P 1'
#
loop_
_entity.id
_entity.type
_entity.pdbx_description
1 polymer ?
#
loop_
_entity_poly.entity_id
_entity_poly.type
_entity_poly.pdbx_seq_one_letter_code
_entity_poly.pdbx_strand_id
1 'polypeptide(L)'
;MLETPGDNQRLADAVSWFREFGCLVALDDFGTGYSNFERLLELTPDLVKLDRSLIQRAVEEHAEGQRRILNNLVALIHEAGSLVVLEGVETEHQALTALDADVDFVQGFFFARPTLVGPQSPPDLGLEPLRQITEKFTEHALEELTQERSFLRPYGQAFLRAAARLEAGTGLHDSCADLLKMPYVQRCYVLNGRGEQVDEHVLPKRCGYSADPATATARDRLFAQVPDQRYRPLIDTQGGNWLRRHYYRDACMELRRLKVSRPYRSSTGNHICVTLSIAETPPAESSPYVLCCDLLWRPTDS
;
A
#
# COMPACT_ATOMS: atom_id res chain seq x y z
N MET A 1 34.56 6.32 -18.15
CA MET A 1 33.45 5.53 -17.59
C MET A 1 33.69 5.45 -16.09
N LEU A 2 33.01 6.30 -15.32
CA LEU A 2 33.26 6.56 -13.88
C LEU A 2 32.60 5.53 -12.94
N GLU A 3 32.40 4.30 -13.42
CA GLU A 3 31.56 3.30 -12.74
C GLU A 3 32.31 2.04 -12.29
N THR A 4 33.62 2.13 -12.04
CA THR A 4 34.40 1.00 -11.50
C THR A 4 34.59 1.09 -9.98
N PRO A 5 34.54 -0.03 -9.24
CA PRO A 5 34.71 -0.03 -7.79
C PRO A 5 36.14 0.41 -7.44
N GLY A 6 36.27 1.59 -6.83
CA GLY A 6 37.54 2.22 -6.48
C GLY A 6 37.58 3.73 -6.68
N ASP A 7 36.63 4.29 -7.44
CA ASP A 7 36.57 5.72 -7.81
C ASP A 7 35.38 6.47 -7.16
N ASN A 8 34.68 5.88 -6.19
CA ASN A 8 33.47 6.47 -5.58
C ASN A 8 33.73 7.86 -4.97
N GLN A 9 34.88 8.07 -4.32
CA GLN A 9 35.22 9.40 -3.79
C GLN A 9 35.42 10.42 -4.91
N ARG A 10 36.09 10.05 -6.00
CA ARG A 10 36.28 10.96 -7.14
C ARG A 10 34.97 11.28 -7.84
N LEU A 11 34.07 10.30 -7.94
CA LEU A 11 32.73 10.51 -8.46
C LEU A 11 31.93 11.46 -7.57
N ALA A 12 31.97 11.26 -6.25
CA ALA A 12 31.31 12.15 -5.29
C ALA A 12 31.87 13.58 -5.36
N ASP A 13 33.20 13.73 -5.44
CA ASP A 13 33.85 15.04 -5.57
C ASP A 13 33.44 15.73 -6.88
N ALA A 14 33.40 15.00 -7.99
CA ALA A 14 32.95 15.53 -9.29
C ALA A 14 31.48 15.94 -9.26
N VAL A 15 30.61 15.12 -8.65
CA VAL A 15 29.19 15.41 -8.46
C VAL A 15 28.99 16.67 -7.62
N SER A 16 29.73 16.81 -6.51
CA SER A 16 29.72 18.01 -5.68
C SER A 16 30.16 19.25 -6.46
N TRP A 17 31.22 19.14 -7.26
CA TRP A 17 31.70 20.23 -8.09
C TRP A 17 30.64 20.71 -9.10
N PHE A 18 29.96 19.81 -9.82
CA PHE A 18 28.88 20.21 -10.75
C PHE A 18 27.68 20.84 -10.03
N ARG A 19 27.38 20.38 -8.81
CA ARG A 19 26.32 20.97 -7.98
C ARG A 19 26.64 22.40 -7.57
N GLU A 20 27.90 22.70 -7.25
CA GLU A 20 28.34 24.07 -6.96
C GLU A 20 28.11 25.04 -8.15
N PHE A 21 28.05 24.52 -9.39
CA PHE A 21 27.68 25.28 -10.58
C PHE A 21 26.17 25.35 -10.86
N GLY A 22 25.33 24.77 -10.01
CA GLY A 22 23.87 24.76 -10.15
C GLY A 22 23.33 23.67 -11.08
N CYS A 23 24.13 22.66 -11.41
CA CYS A 23 23.65 21.50 -12.17
C CYS A 23 22.85 20.55 -11.26
N LEU A 24 21.76 20.00 -11.80
CA LEU A 24 21.07 18.84 -11.23
C LEU A 24 21.79 17.55 -11.62
N VAL A 25 21.71 16.55 -10.75
CA VAL A 25 22.40 15.26 -10.91
C VAL A 25 21.35 14.17 -11.07
N ALA A 26 21.48 13.39 -12.14
CA ALA A 26 20.64 12.21 -12.38
C ALA A 26 21.47 10.92 -12.25
N LEU A 27 20.94 9.93 -11.54
CA LEU A 27 21.48 8.57 -11.50
C LEU A 27 20.76 7.73 -12.56
N ASP A 28 21.51 7.16 -13.50
CA ASP A 28 20.95 6.41 -14.64
C ASP A 28 20.93 4.89 -14.42
N ASP A 29 20.12 4.20 -15.22
CA ASP A 29 19.98 2.74 -15.28
C ASP A 29 19.72 2.06 -13.92
N PHE A 30 19.01 2.76 -13.01
CA PHE A 30 18.72 2.26 -11.68
C PHE A 30 17.82 1.03 -11.76
N GLY A 31 18.24 -0.06 -11.10
CA GLY A 31 17.61 -1.38 -11.21
C GLY A 31 18.37 -2.36 -12.11
N THR A 32 19.46 -1.94 -12.78
CA THR A 32 20.35 -2.83 -13.52
C THR A 32 21.82 -2.65 -13.10
N GLY A 33 22.53 -3.75 -12.83
CA GLY A 33 23.98 -3.73 -12.62
C GLY A 33 24.49 -2.83 -11.48
N TYR A 34 25.34 -1.84 -11.81
CA TYR A 34 26.19 -1.07 -10.89
C TYR A 34 25.50 0.11 -10.19
N SER A 35 24.32 0.54 -10.65
CA SER A 35 23.49 1.55 -9.99
C SER A 35 22.65 0.89 -8.91
N ASN A 36 23.21 0.84 -7.70
CA ASN A 36 22.60 0.21 -6.53
C ASN A 36 22.16 1.24 -5.48
N PHE A 37 21.47 0.76 -4.46
CA PHE A 37 20.97 1.58 -3.35
C PHE A 37 22.09 2.33 -2.59
N GLU A 38 23.31 1.78 -2.53
CA GLU A 38 24.44 2.47 -1.88
C GLU A 38 24.79 3.76 -2.63
N ARG A 39 24.80 3.74 -3.98
CA ARG A 39 25.05 4.96 -4.78
C ARG A 39 23.96 6.01 -4.63
N LEU A 40 22.70 5.59 -4.50
CA LEU A 40 21.59 6.51 -4.22
C LEU A 40 21.87 7.31 -2.94
N LEU A 41 22.29 6.60 -1.88
CA LEU A 41 22.60 7.22 -0.59
C LEU A 41 23.90 8.03 -0.60
N GLU A 42 24.93 7.57 -1.30
CA GLU A 42 26.23 8.26 -1.37
C GLU A 42 26.14 9.56 -2.19
N LEU A 43 25.47 9.52 -3.34
CA LEU A 43 25.42 10.66 -4.26
C LEU A 43 24.25 11.59 -3.98
N THR A 44 23.19 11.12 -3.31
CA THR A 44 21.94 11.86 -3.06
C THR A 44 21.43 12.60 -4.30
N PRO A 45 21.30 11.94 -5.47
CA PRO A 45 21.00 12.59 -6.74
C PRO A 45 19.66 13.33 -6.70
N ASP A 46 19.48 14.30 -7.59
CA ASP A 46 18.24 15.05 -7.72
C ASP A 46 17.18 14.22 -8.47
N LEU A 47 17.62 13.39 -9.42
CA LEU A 47 16.77 12.48 -10.18
C LEU A 47 17.33 11.05 -10.20
N VAL A 48 16.46 10.06 -10.23
CA VAL A 48 16.78 8.65 -10.46
C VAL A 48 16.01 8.15 -11.66
N LYS A 49 16.73 7.67 -12.68
CA LYS A 49 16.14 7.10 -13.88
C LYS A 49 16.04 5.58 -13.70
N LEU A 50 14.81 5.09 -13.65
CA LEU A 50 14.49 3.67 -13.57
C LEU A 50 14.56 3.04 -14.96
N ASP A 51 15.32 1.96 -15.07
CA ASP A 51 15.44 1.21 -16.32
C ASP A 51 14.10 0.60 -16.75
N ARG A 52 13.89 0.56 -18.06
CA ARG A 52 12.65 0.07 -18.69
C ARG A 52 12.31 -1.39 -18.35
N SER A 53 13.27 -2.21 -17.95
CA SER A 53 12.98 -3.60 -17.56
C SER A 53 12.10 -3.68 -16.32
N LEU A 54 12.12 -2.67 -15.44
CA LEU A 54 11.26 -2.61 -14.27
C LEU A 54 9.78 -2.48 -14.66
N ILE A 55 9.46 -1.56 -15.58
CA ILE A 55 8.09 -1.37 -16.04
C ILE A 55 7.61 -2.52 -16.91
N GLN A 56 8.49 -3.09 -17.75
CA GLN A 56 8.17 -4.28 -18.55
C GLN A 56 7.72 -5.45 -17.67
N ARG A 57 8.44 -5.71 -16.57
CA ARG A 57 8.09 -6.76 -15.61
C ARG A 57 6.83 -6.43 -14.81
N ALA A 58 6.61 -5.17 -14.47
CA ALA A 58 5.44 -4.75 -13.70
C ALA A 58 4.13 -4.92 -14.49
N VAL A 59 4.17 -4.91 -15.83
CA VAL A 59 2.96 -5.06 -16.65
C VAL A 59 2.66 -6.48 -17.12
N GLU A 60 3.53 -7.46 -16.82
CA GLU A 60 3.32 -8.87 -17.16
C GLU A 60 2.06 -9.46 -16.51
N GLU A 61 1.53 -10.55 -17.09
CA GLU A 61 0.42 -11.30 -16.51
C GLU A 61 0.83 -11.86 -15.14
N HIS A 62 -0.06 -11.74 -14.14
CA HIS A 62 0.17 -12.16 -12.75
C HIS A 62 1.35 -11.46 -12.03
N ALA A 63 1.77 -10.28 -12.51
CA ALA A 63 2.89 -9.53 -11.96
C ALA A 63 2.53 -8.59 -10.78
N GLU A 64 1.52 -8.94 -9.98
CA GLU A 64 1.06 -8.12 -8.84
C GLU A 64 2.18 -7.82 -7.84
N GLY A 65 3.08 -8.79 -7.64
CA GLY A 65 4.25 -8.63 -6.78
C GLY A 65 5.23 -7.60 -7.34
N GLN A 66 5.49 -7.65 -8.65
CA GLN A 66 6.39 -6.75 -9.37
C GLN A 66 5.85 -5.32 -9.39
N ARG A 67 4.54 -5.14 -9.59
CA ARG A 67 3.88 -3.82 -9.45
C ARG A 67 4.09 -3.25 -8.05
N ARG A 68 3.83 -4.05 -7.00
CA ARG A 68 4.08 -3.61 -5.62
C ARG A 68 5.54 -3.27 -5.36
N ILE A 69 6.47 -4.01 -5.96
CA ILE A 69 7.91 -3.71 -5.85
C ILE A 69 8.22 -2.36 -6.51
N LEU A 70 7.70 -2.09 -7.71
CA LEU A 70 7.86 -0.81 -8.38
C LEU A 70 7.35 0.35 -7.51
N ASN A 71 6.12 0.27 -7.00
CA ASN A 71 5.53 1.33 -6.17
C ASN A 71 6.37 1.57 -4.89
N ASN A 72 6.85 0.51 -4.23
CA ASN A 72 7.71 0.65 -3.05
C ASN A 72 9.10 1.19 -3.40
N LEU A 73 9.62 0.88 -4.58
CA LEU A 73 10.90 1.39 -5.05
C LEU A 73 10.82 2.90 -5.30
N VAL A 74 9.76 3.36 -5.95
CA VAL A 74 9.49 4.79 -6.16
C VAL A 74 9.38 5.52 -4.82
N ALA A 75 8.56 5.00 -3.90
CA ALA A 75 8.41 5.59 -2.56
C ALA A 75 9.75 5.67 -1.79
N LEU A 76 10.60 4.65 -1.90
CA LEU A 76 11.92 4.65 -1.27
C LEU A 76 12.86 5.70 -1.89
N ILE A 77 12.79 5.91 -3.21
CA ILE A 77 13.58 6.94 -3.89
C ILE A 77 13.12 8.34 -3.46
N HIS A 78 11.81 8.55 -3.33
CA HIS A 78 11.26 9.79 -2.78
C HIS A 78 11.70 10.03 -1.33
N GLU A 79 11.69 9.00 -0.49
CA GLU A 79 12.20 9.07 0.89
C GLU A 79 13.71 9.39 0.93
N ALA A 80 14.47 8.97 -0.08
CA ALA A 80 15.88 9.34 -0.26
C ALA A 80 16.07 10.78 -0.78
N GLY A 81 15.00 11.49 -1.11
CA GLY A 81 15.01 12.90 -1.52
C GLY A 81 15.19 13.15 -3.02
N SER A 82 15.01 12.12 -3.86
CA SER A 82 15.14 12.22 -5.32
C SER A 82 13.80 12.10 -6.04
N LEU A 83 13.68 12.76 -7.19
CA LEU A 83 12.57 12.54 -8.12
C LEU A 83 12.83 11.31 -9.01
N VAL A 84 11.78 10.67 -9.49
CA VAL A 84 11.86 9.46 -10.32
C VAL A 84 11.52 9.75 -11.77
N VAL A 85 12.37 9.28 -12.67
CA VAL A 85 12.09 9.19 -14.11
C VAL A 85 11.94 7.72 -14.46
N LEU A 86 10.81 7.31 -15.02
CA LEU A 86 10.64 5.95 -15.56
C LEU A 86 10.84 5.94 -17.07
N GLU A 87 11.84 5.19 -17.53
CA GLU A 87 12.21 5.12 -18.94
C GLU A 87 11.58 3.96 -19.69
N GLY A 88 11.53 4.09 -21.02
CA GLY A 88 11.05 3.06 -21.93
C GLY A 88 9.56 2.78 -21.81
N VAL A 89 8.75 3.80 -21.51
CA VAL A 89 7.29 3.70 -21.52
C VAL A 89 6.79 3.71 -22.96
N GLU A 90 6.31 2.57 -23.44
CA GLU A 90 5.94 2.32 -24.83
C GLU A 90 4.46 2.01 -25.03
N THR A 91 3.71 1.70 -23.96
CA THR A 91 2.28 1.38 -24.02
C THR A 91 1.45 2.15 -23.02
N GLU A 92 0.15 2.25 -23.29
CA GLU A 92 -0.83 2.87 -22.38
C GLU A 92 -0.83 2.21 -21.00
N HIS A 93 -0.78 0.88 -20.96
CA HIS A 93 -0.76 0.11 -19.70
C HIS A 93 0.49 0.38 -18.87
N GLN A 94 1.64 0.56 -19.52
CA GLN A 94 2.89 0.97 -18.84
C GLN A 94 2.77 2.40 -18.29
N ALA A 95 2.16 3.32 -19.04
CA ALA A 95 1.98 4.70 -18.59
C ALA A 95 1.00 4.80 -17.40
N LEU A 96 -0.11 4.06 -17.41
CA LEU A 96 -1.02 3.96 -16.26
C LEU A 96 -0.32 3.36 -15.04
N THR A 97 0.48 2.31 -15.25
CA THR A 97 1.24 1.67 -14.16
C THR A 97 2.30 2.61 -13.59
N ALA A 98 2.91 3.48 -14.39
CA ALA A 98 3.84 4.51 -13.93
C ALA A 98 3.15 5.55 -13.04
N LEU A 99 1.97 6.02 -13.44
CA LEU A 99 1.16 6.96 -12.66
C LEU A 99 0.70 6.33 -11.33
N ASP A 100 0.24 5.08 -11.36
CA ASP A 100 -0.14 4.34 -10.14
C ASP A 100 1.04 4.15 -9.17
N ALA A 101 2.26 4.05 -9.70
CA ALA A 101 3.48 3.94 -8.92
C ALA A 101 3.98 5.29 -8.36
N ASP A 102 3.29 6.40 -8.60
CA ASP A 102 3.68 7.77 -8.20
C ASP A 102 4.99 8.26 -8.84
N VAL A 103 5.26 7.84 -10.08
CA VAL A 103 6.45 8.30 -10.83
C VAL A 103 6.31 9.78 -11.23
N ASP A 104 7.35 10.58 -10.98
CA ASP A 104 7.35 12.02 -11.27
C ASP A 104 7.45 12.36 -12.76
N PHE A 105 8.29 11.62 -13.49
CA PHE A 105 8.54 11.84 -14.91
C PHE A 105 8.55 10.55 -15.70
N VAL A 106 8.09 10.61 -16.95
CA VAL A 106 8.03 9.45 -17.84
C VAL A 106 8.71 9.77 -19.16
N GLN A 107 9.45 8.79 -19.69
CA GLN A 107 10.10 8.89 -20.99
C GLN A 107 9.85 7.63 -21.80
N GLY A 108 9.39 7.80 -23.04
CA GLY A 108 9.30 6.68 -23.98
C GLY A 108 8.42 6.97 -25.19
N PHE A 109 8.36 5.99 -26.10
CA PHE A 109 7.71 6.16 -27.41
C PHE A 109 6.20 6.32 -27.34
N PHE A 110 5.57 5.99 -26.21
CA PHE A 110 4.17 6.28 -25.98
C PHE A 110 3.87 7.79 -26.05
N PHE A 111 4.78 8.62 -25.54
CA PHE A 111 4.61 10.07 -25.50
C PHE A 111 5.16 10.75 -26.75
N ALA A 112 6.42 10.45 -27.10
CA ALA A 112 7.06 10.98 -28.30
C ALA A 112 8.23 10.09 -28.72
N ARG A 113 8.48 10.01 -30.03
CA ARG A 113 9.71 9.42 -30.55
C ARG A 113 10.84 10.45 -30.53
N PRO A 114 12.11 10.02 -30.35
CA PRO A 114 13.27 10.89 -30.50
C PRO A 114 13.20 11.65 -31.82
N THR A 115 13.30 12.97 -31.74
CA THR A 115 13.26 13.87 -32.89
C THR A 115 14.19 15.05 -32.63
N LEU A 116 14.60 15.73 -33.69
CA LEU A 116 15.38 16.95 -33.56
C LEU A 116 14.48 18.07 -33.03
N VAL A 117 14.82 18.60 -31.85
CA VAL A 117 14.15 19.76 -31.27
C VAL A 117 14.94 21.01 -31.63
N GLY A 118 14.27 21.97 -32.25
CA GLY A 118 14.84 23.27 -32.61
C GLY A 118 13.94 24.41 -32.17
N PRO A 119 14.31 25.68 -32.45
CA PRO A 119 13.55 26.86 -32.03
C PRO A 119 12.10 26.91 -32.56
N GLN A 120 11.81 26.17 -33.63
CA GLN A 120 10.50 26.08 -34.26
C GLN A 120 9.70 24.84 -33.84
N SER A 121 10.26 23.98 -32.98
CA SER A 121 9.56 22.80 -32.50
C SER A 121 8.38 23.22 -31.62
N PRO A 122 7.24 22.53 -31.74
CA PRO A 122 6.09 22.79 -30.88
C PRO A 122 6.51 22.60 -29.40
N PRO A 123 6.26 23.60 -28.53
CA PRO A 123 6.64 23.52 -27.11
C PRO A 123 5.87 22.43 -26.35
N ASP A 124 4.77 21.95 -26.94
CA ASP A 124 3.84 20.95 -26.42
C ASP A 124 4.05 19.54 -27.02
N LEU A 125 5.17 19.29 -27.69
CA LEU A 125 5.49 17.98 -28.23
C LEU A 125 5.41 16.89 -27.13
N GLY A 126 4.52 15.93 -27.30
CA GLY A 126 4.31 14.83 -26.35
C GLY A 126 3.39 15.15 -25.16
N LEU A 127 2.87 16.38 -25.05
CA LEU A 127 1.94 16.75 -23.97
C LEU A 127 0.54 16.15 -24.17
N GLU A 128 0.08 15.98 -25.41
CA GLU A 128 -1.27 15.46 -25.67
C GLU A 128 -1.44 14.00 -25.19
N PRO A 129 -0.53 13.05 -25.51
CA PRO A 129 -0.58 11.71 -24.91
C PRO A 129 -0.50 11.73 -23.37
N LEU A 130 0.31 12.63 -22.79
CA LEU A 130 0.42 12.79 -21.34
C LEU A 130 -0.90 13.27 -20.71
N ARG A 131 -1.57 14.23 -21.36
CA ARG A 131 -2.88 14.72 -20.92
C ARG A 131 -3.93 13.62 -20.98
N GLN A 132 -4.03 12.92 -22.11
CA GLN A 132 -5.00 11.84 -22.30
C GLN A 132 -4.83 10.72 -21.27
N ILE A 133 -3.59 10.31 -20.99
CA ILE A 133 -3.34 9.25 -20.01
C ILE A 133 -3.65 9.70 -18.57
N THR A 134 -3.37 10.96 -18.24
CA THR A 134 -3.69 11.53 -16.92
C THR A 134 -5.19 11.62 -16.71
N GLU A 135 -5.95 12.01 -17.73
CA GLU A 135 -7.42 12.03 -17.71
C GLU A 135 -7.97 10.61 -17.48
N LYS A 136 -7.50 9.61 -18.25
CA LYS A 136 -7.87 8.20 -18.06
C LYS A 136 -7.53 7.67 -16.66
N PHE A 137 -6.31 7.96 -16.18
CA PHE A 137 -5.90 7.58 -14.82
C PHE A 137 -6.83 8.18 -13.77
N THR A 138 -7.19 9.45 -13.93
CA THR A 138 -8.10 10.14 -13.01
C THR A 138 -9.47 9.47 -12.97
N GLU A 139 -10.02 9.12 -14.13
CA GLU A 139 -11.30 8.39 -14.22
C GLU A 139 -11.23 7.05 -13.49
N HIS A 140 -10.21 6.22 -13.81
CA HIS A 140 -10.02 4.92 -13.15
C HIS A 140 -9.81 5.05 -11.64
N ALA A 141 -9.00 5.99 -11.18
CA ALA A 141 -8.73 6.22 -9.76
C ALA A 141 -10.01 6.66 -9.01
N LEU A 142 -10.84 7.52 -9.62
CA LEU A 142 -12.11 7.94 -9.03
C LEU A 142 -13.13 6.80 -8.95
N GLU A 143 -13.17 5.94 -9.97
CA GLU A 143 -13.99 4.73 -9.97
C GLU A 143 -13.56 3.76 -8.87
N GLU A 144 -12.25 3.49 -8.75
CA GLU A 144 -11.70 2.62 -7.71
C GLU A 144 -12.00 3.16 -6.30
N LEU A 145 -11.76 4.45 -6.05
CA LEU A 145 -12.11 5.10 -4.78
C LEU A 145 -13.60 5.00 -4.46
N THR A 146 -14.46 5.12 -5.49
CA THR A 146 -15.91 4.99 -5.33
C THR A 146 -16.29 3.56 -4.96
N GLN A 147 -15.70 2.57 -5.61
CA GLN A 147 -15.91 1.14 -5.33
C GLN A 147 -15.42 0.78 -3.92
N GLU A 148 -14.21 1.18 -3.55
CA GLU A 148 -13.64 0.98 -2.21
C GLU A 148 -14.52 1.60 -1.12
N ARG A 149 -14.96 2.84 -1.33
CA ARG A 149 -15.85 3.53 -0.39
C ARG A 149 -17.20 2.81 -0.27
N SER A 150 -17.76 2.36 -1.38
CA SER A 150 -19.01 1.59 -1.41
C SER A 150 -18.87 0.27 -0.65
N PHE A 151 -17.76 -0.43 -0.86
CA PHE A 151 -17.40 -1.67 -0.18
C PHE A 151 -17.25 -1.46 1.33
N LEU A 152 -16.49 -0.45 1.76
CA LEU A 152 -16.17 -0.20 3.17
C LEU A 152 -17.33 0.38 3.98
N ARG A 153 -18.23 1.14 3.35
CA ARG A 153 -19.33 1.85 4.01
C ARG A 153 -20.17 0.98 4.96
N PRO A 154 -20.70 -0.20 4.55
CA PRO A 154 -21.50 -1.03 5.45
C PRO A 154 -20.69 -1.54 6.65
N TYR A 155 -19.40 -1.89 6.46
CA TYR A 155 -18.53 -2.34 7.55
C TYR A 155 -18.26 -1.22 8.55
N GLY A 156 -17.94 -0.01 8.07
CA GLY A 156 -17.73 1.16 8.91
C GLY A 156 -18.97 1.48 9.77
N GLN A 157 -20.16 1.42 9.18
CA GLN A 157 -21.41 1.63 9.92
C GLN A 157 -21.67 0.57 11.00
N ALA A 158 -21.45 -0.71 10.68
CA ALA A 158 -21.60 -1.80 11.64
C ALA A 158 -20.54 -1.74 12.75
N PHE A 159 -19.31 -1.37 12.41
CA PHE A 159 -18.22 -1.18 13.34
C PHE A 159 -18.46 -0.04 14.32
N LEU A 160 -18.98 1.11 13.86
CA LEU A 160 -19.34 2.22 14.75
C LEU A 160 -20.47 1.84 15.74
N ARG A 161 -21.45 1.04 15.30
CA ARG A 161 -22.47 0.49 16.21
C ARG A 161 -21.86 -0.47 17.24
N ALA A 162 -20.90 -1.30 16.85
CA ALA A 162 -20.19 -2.18 17.76
C ALA A 162 -19.37 -1.39 18.79
N ALA A 163 -18.67 -0.33 18.36
CA ALA A 163 -17.91 0.57 19.23
C ALA A 163 -18.80 1.21 20.30
N ALA A 164 -19.95 1.77 19.89
CA ALA A 164 -20.91 2.39 20.83
C ALA A 164 -21.47 1.39 21.86
N ARG A 165 -21.72 0.15 21.46
CA ARG A 165 -22.19 -0.91 22.38
C ARG A 165 -21.11 -1.32 23.39
N LEU A 166 -19.86 -1.39 22.92
CA LEU A 166 -18.71 -1.69 23.76
C LEU A 166 -18.46 -0.56 24.78
N GLU A 167 -18.53 0.70 24.35
CA GLU A 167 -18.43 1.87 25.22
C GLU A 167 -19.55 1.87 26.29
N ALA A 168 -20.76 1.41 25.93
CA ALA A 168 -21.88 1.24 26.85
C ALA A 168 -21.74 0.03 27.81
N GLY A 169 -20.61 -0.70 27.78
CA GLY A 169 -20.32 -1.83 28.67
C GLY A 169 -20.80 -3.20 28.17
N THR A 170 -21.27 -3.31 26.93
CA THR A 170 -21.58 -4.61 26.32
C THR A 170 -20.28 -5.34 25.99
N GLY A 171 -20.16 -6.62 26.37
CA GLY A 171 -18.97 -7.43 26.08
C GLY A 171 -18.62 -7.50 24.58
N LEU A 172 -17.33 -7.67 24.27
CA LEU A 172 -16.80 -7.59 22.89
C LEU A 172 -17.55 -8.49 21.90
N HIS A 173 -17.79 -9.76 22.26
CA HIS A 173 -18.48 -10.72 21.42
C HIS A 173 -19.88 -10.23 21.01
N ASP A 174 -20.66 -9.77 21.99
CA ASP A 174 -22.03 -9.34 21.76
C ASP A 174 -22.06 -8.02 20.99
N SER A 175 -21.17 -7.08 21.32
CA SER A 175 -21.00 -5.80 20.62
C SER A 175 -20.71 -6.00 19.13
N CYS A 176 -19.85 -6.96 18.78
CA CYS A 176 -19.45 -7.25 17.41
C CYS A 176 -20.34 -8.29 16.69
N ALA A 177 -21.38 -8.84 17.33
CA ALA A 177 -22.15 -9.97 16.81
C ALA A 177 -22.70 -9.78 15.38
N ASP A 178 -23.19 -8.59 15.04
CA ASP A 178 -23.71 -8.31 13.68
C ASP A 178 -22.59 -8.08 12.66
N LEU A 179 -21.52 -7.40 13.08
CA LEU A 179 -20.33 -7.20 12.25
C LEU A 179 -19.70 -8.55 11.89
N LEU A 180 -19.58 -9.46 12.85
CA LEU A 180 -19.02 -10.80 12.63
C LEU A 180 -19.82 -11.64 11.64
N LYS A 181 -21.12 -11.38 11.43
CA LYS A 181 -21.94 -12.05 10.41
C LYS A 181 -21.66 -11.54 9.00
N MET A 182 -21.08 -10.36 8.85
CA MET A 182 -20.84 -9.75 7.55
C MET A 182 -19.75 -10.52 6.76
N PRO A 183 -19.83 -10.54 5.42
CA PRO A 183 -18.78 -11.09 4.56
C PRO A 183 -17.43 -10.40 4.82
N TYR A 184 -16.31 -11.06 4.52
CA TYR A 184 -14.94 -10.53 4.67
C TYR A 184 -14.45 -10.19 6.10
N VAL A 185 -15.32 -10.05 7.11
CA VAL A 185 -14.89 -9.83 8.50
C VAL A 185 -14.14 -11.06 9.01
N GLN A 186 -12.90 -10.84 9.45
CA GLN A 186 -11.99 -11.90 9.88
C GLN A 186 -11.94 -12.05 11.40
N ARG A 187 -11.87 -10.91 12.12
CA ARG A 187 -11.80 -10.88 13.58
C ARG A 187 -12.09 -9.48 14.11
N CYS A 188 -12.54 -9.42 15.35
CA CYS A 188 -12.62 -8.19 16.14
C CYS A 188 -11.80 -8.37 17.43
N TYR A 189 -11.07 -7.35 17.87
CA TYR A 189 -10.22 -7.41 19.06
C TYR A 189 -10.05 -6.04 19.69
N VAL A 190 -9.65 -6.01 20.97
CA VAL A 190 -9.45 -4.78 21.74
C VAL A 190 -8.01 -4.71 22.23
N LEU A 191 -7.41 -3.53 22.07
CA LEU A 191 -6.07 -3.20 22.53
C LEU A 191 -6.16 -2.16 23.66
N ASN A 192 -5.38 -2.30 24.72
CA ASN A 192 -5.27 -1.28 25.77
C ASN A 192 -4.40 -0.09 25.30
N GLY A 193 -4.25 0.92 26.16
CA GLY A 193 -3.43 2.10 25.88
C GLY A 193 -1.92 1.84 25.78
N ARG A 194 -1.48 0.60 25.99
CA ARG A 194 -0.09 0.15 25.76
C ARG A 194 0.04 -0.68 24.47
N GLY A 195 -1.04 -0.81 23.71
CA GLY A 195 -1.13 -1.62 22.50
C GLY A 195 -1.19 -3.12 22.78
N GLU A 196 -1.35 -3.54 24.02
CA GLU A 196 -1.47 -4.95 24.40
C GLU A 196 -2.92 -5.40 24.18
N GLN A 197 -3.10 -6.58 23.61
CA GLN A 197 -4.42 -7.15 23.45
C GLN A 197 -4.98 -7.61 24.80
N VAL A 198 -6.17 -7.10 25.18
CA VAL A 198 -6.71 -7.24 26.54
C VAL A 198 -7.59 -8.48 26.70
N ASP A 199 -8.24 -8.92 25.61
CA ASP A 199 -9.19 -10.05 25.58
C ASP A 199 -8.89 -11.03 24.43
N GLU A 200 -9.51 -12.21 24.45
CA GLU A 200 -9.54 -13.09 23.27
C GLU A 200 -10.16 -12.32 22.09
N HIS A 201 -9.52 -12.41 20.92
CA HIS A 201 -10.11 -11.87 19.71
C HIS A 201 -11.38 -12.65 19.39
N VAL A 202 -12.43 -11.97 18.98
CA VAL A 202 -13.66 -12.62 18.56
C VAL A 202 -13.56 -12.93 17.08
N LEU A 203 -13.52 -14.23 16.80
CA LEU A 203 -13.64 -14.74 15.44
C LEU A 203 -15.12 -14.80 15.06
N PRO A 204 -15.44 -14.64 13.77
CA PRO A 204 -16.73 -15.05 13.27
C PRO A 204 -17.03 -16.46 13.72
N LYS A 205 -18.29 -16.74 14.10
CA LYS A 205 -18.72 -18.13 14.25
C LYS A 205 -18.32 -18.85 12.96
N ARG A 206 -17.47 -19.87 13.08
CA ARG A 206 -17.31 -20.86 12.02
C ARG A 206 -18.71 -21.40 11.78
N CYS A 207 -19.43 -20.89 10.78
CA CYS A 207 -20.30 -21.79 10.05
C CYS A 207 -19.36 -22.92 9.68
N GLY A 208 -19.56 -24.09 10.30
CA GLY A 208 -18.59 -25.18 10.26
C GLY A 208 -18.12 -25.30 8.82
N TYR A 209 -16.81 -25.16 8.59
CA TYR A 209 -16.24 -25.26 7.25
C TYR A 209 -16.90 -26.45 6.57
N SER A 210 -17.84 -26.16 5.66
CA SER A 210 -18.41 -27.24 4.89
C SER A 210 -17.30 -27.60 3.91
N ALA A 211 -16.63 -28.70 4.19
CA ALA A 211 -15.68 -29.29 3.24
C ALA A 211 -16.39 -29.69 1.93
N ASP A 212 -17.73 -29.67 1.93
CA ASP A 212 -18.57 -29.86 0.77
C ASP A 212 -18.72 -28.56 -0.04
N PRO A 213 -18.13 -28.51 -1.26
CA PRO A 213 -18.23 -27.36 -2.16
C PRO A 213 -19.68 -26.99 -2.53
N ALA A 214 -20.62 -27.93 -2.43
CA ALA A 214 -22.02 -27.72 -2.79
C ALA A 214 -22.78 -26.87 -1.77
N THR A 215 -22.33 -26.84 -0.51
CA THR A 215 -22.98 -26.09 0.59
C THR A 215 -22.14 -24.92 1.10
N ALA A 216 -20.92 -24.74 0.57
CA ALA A 216 -20.04 -23.64 0.91
C ALA A 216 -20.63 -22.29 0.47
N THR A 217 -20.87 -21.41 1.45
CA THR A 217 -21.22 -20.01 1.21
C THR A 217 -20.05 -19.28 0.54
N ALA A 218 -20.30 -18.11 -0.08
CA ALA A 218 -19.23 -17.27 -0.63
C ALA A 218 -18.16 -16.96 0.43
N ARG A 219 -18.61 -16.74 1.69
CA ARG A 219 -17.77 -16.60 2.86
C ARG A 219 -16.91 -17.85 3.11
N ASP A 220 -17.48 -19.05 3.07
CA ASP A 220 -16.72 -20.29 3.30
C ASP A 220 -15.64 -20.50 2.25
N ARG A 221 -15.88 -20.13 1.00
CA ARG A 221 -14.86 -20.22 -0.07
C ARG A 221 -13.74 -19.21 0.09
N LEU A 222 -14.07 -17.99 0.52
CA LEU A 222 -13.10 -16.93 0.84
C LEU A 222 -12.17 -17.34 2.00
N PHE A 223 -12.72 -18.01 3.01
CA PHE A 223 -11.97 -18.44 4.20
C PHE A 223 -11.43 -19.88 4.14
N ALA A 224 -11.89 -20.75 3.24
CA ALA A 224 -11.31 -22.09 3.04
C ALA A 224 -9.83 -22.04 2.64
N GLN A 225 -9.37 -20.88 2.14
CA GLN A 225 -7.97 -20.62 1.78
C GLN A 225 -7.11 -20.09 2.94
N VAL A 226 -7.67 -19.83 4.14
CA VAL A 226 -6.94 -19.30 5.30
C VAL A 226 -7.44 -19.94 6.62
N PRO A 227 -6.58 -20.51 7.47
CA PRO A 227 -5.13 -20.37 7.49
C PRO A 227 -4.42 -21.63 6.99
N ASP A 228 -3.43 -21.41 6.14
CA ASP A 228 -2.38 -22.39 5.88
C ASP A 228 -1.76 -22.83 7.21
N GLN A 229 -1.85 -24.14 7.49
CA GLN A 229 -1.48 -24.72 8.78
C GLN A 229 -0.01 -24.43 9.15
N ARG A 230 0.84 -24.08 8.18
CA ARG A 230 2.24 -23.67 8.40
C ARG A 230 2.38 -22.41 9.27
N TYR A 231 1.35 -21.57 9.34
CA TYR A 231 1.37 -20.33 10.13
C TYR A 231 0.73 -20.47 11.51
N ARG A 232 0.38 -21.68 11.97
CA ARG A 232 -0.30 -21.92 13.26
C ARG A 232 0.27 -21.16 14.46
N PRO A 233 1.60 -21.06 14.66
CA PRO A 233 2.15 -20.30 15.77
C PRO A 233 1.87 -18.78 15.73
N LEU A 234 1.52 -18.23 14.57
CA LEU A 234 1.24 -16.80 14.36
C LEU A 234 -0.26 -16.48 14.37
N ILE A 235 -1.12 -17.50 14.39
CA ILE A 235 -2.58 -17.33 14.42
C ILE A 235 -3.02 -16.92 15.83
N ASP A 236 -2.42 -17.53 16.85
CA ASP A 236 -2.63 -17.10 18.23
C ASP A 236 -1.84 -15.82 18.48
N THR A 237 -2.58 -14.76 18.78
CA THR A 237 -2.05 -13.43 19.02
C THR A 237 -2.35 -12.94 20.44
N GLN A 238 -2.83 -13.82 21.31
CA GLN A 238 -3.04 -13.49 22.72
C GLN A 238 -1.72 -13.03 23.36
N GLY A 239 -1.79 -11.94 24.13
CA GLY A 239 -0.60 -11.29 24.71
C GLY A 239 0.26 -10.52 23.70
N GLY A 240 -0.14 -10.42 22.43
CA GLY A 240 0.55 -9.64 21.42
C GLY A 240 0.50 -8.14 21.70
N ASN A 241 1.61 -7.46 21.46
CA ASN A 241 1.69 -6.00 21.48
C ASN A 241 1.70 -5.43 20.05
N TRP A 242 0.73 -4.55 19.81
CA TRP A 242 0.40 -3.96 18.52
C TRP A 242 0.69 -2.45 18.44
N LEU A 243 1.39 -1.89 19.43
CA LEU A 243 1.73 -0.46 19.53
C LEU A 243 2.39 0.09 18.25
N ARG A 244 3.18 -0.75 17.56
CA ARG A 244 3.88 -0.38 16.32
C ARG A 244 3.00 -0.35 15.08
N ARG A 245 1.77 -0.86 15.13
CA ARG A 245 0.89 -0.92 13.96
C ARG A 245 0.29 0.45 13.68
N HIS A 246 0.30 0.85 12.41
CA HIS A 246 -0.21 2.15 11.98
C HIS A 246 -1.68 2.35 12.39
N TYR A 247 -2.55 1.35 12.21
CA TYR A 247 -3.96 1.45 12.60
C TYR A 247 -4.17 1.75 14.08
N TYR A 248 -3.28 1.26 14.96
CA TYR A 248 -3.34 1.57 16.39
C TYR A 248 -2.92 3.03 16.63
N ARG A 249 -1.76 3.42 16.09
CA ARG A 249 -1.21 4.77 16.26
C ARG A 249 -2.17 5.83 15.69
N ASP A 250 -2.72 5.59 14.51
CA ASP A 250 -3.65 6.49 13.83
C ASP A 250 -4.94 6.68 14.63
N ALA A 251 -5.47 5.60 15.23
CA ALA A 251 -6.63 5.68 16.10
C ALA A 251 -6.33 6.48 17.38
N CYS A 252 -5.16 6.29 17.99
CA CYS A 252 -4.75 7.03 19.19
C CYS A 252 -4.51 8.53 18.94
N MET A 253 -4.16 8.93 17.71
CA MET A 253 -3.97 10.35 17.36
C MET A 253 -5.29 11.13 17.29
N GLU A 254 -6.40 10.47 16.96
CA GLU A 254 -7.72 11.08 16.83
C GLU A 254 -8.79 10.19 17.47
N LEU A 255 -9.02 10.41 18.77
CA LEU A 255 -10.04 9.71 19.54
C LEU A 255 -11.43 9.86 18.90
N ARG A 256 -12.25 8.81 19.02
CA ARG A 256 -13.65 8.76 18.54
C ARG A 256 -13.80 8.94 17.03
N ARG A 257 -12.73 8.79 16.26
CA ARG A 257 -12.76 8.81 14.79
C ARG A 257 -12.46 7.42 14.23
N LEU A 258 -13.33 6.94 13.36
CA LEU A 258 -13.07 5.73 12.58
C LEU A 258 -11.84 5.95 11.68
N LYS A 259 -10.87 5.06 11.83
CA LYS A 259 -9.70 4.94 10.95
C LYS A 259 -9.79 3.65 10.15
N VAL A 260 -9.35 3.71 8.90
CA VAL A 260 -9.21 2.56 8.01
C VAL A 260 -7.75 2.50 7.59
N SER A 261 -7.10 1.37 7.79
CA SER A 261 -5.72 1.20 7.32
C SER A 261 -5.64 1.18 5.79
N ARG A 262 -4.46 1.48 5.26
CA ARG A 262 -4.09 1.00 3.92
C ARG A 262 -4.11 -0.54 3.89
N PRO A 263 -4.32 -1.17 2.72
CA PRO A 263 -4.21 -2.62 2.60
C PRO A 263 -2.81 -3.11 2.97
N TYR A 264 -2.74 -4.14 3.83
CA TYR A 264 -1.47 -4.70 4.27
C TYR A 264 -1.55 -6.23 4.40
N ARG A 265 -0.39 -6.89 4.36
CA ARG A 265 -0.33 -8.35 4.54
C ARG A 265 -0.56 -8.68 6.02
N SER A 266 -1.59 -9.47 6.30
CA SER A 266 -1.89 -9.90 7.66
C SER A 266 -0.73 -10.70 8.26
N SER A 267 -0.49 -10.53 9.57
CA SER A 267 0.45 -11.38 10.30
C SER A 267 -0.14 -12.71 10.71
N THR A 268 -1.47 -12.82 10.77
CA THR A 268 -2.19 -14.01 11.22
C THR A 268 -2.69 -14.88 10.06
N GLY A 269 -2.41 -14.48 8.81
CA GLY A 269 -2.72 -15.26 7.60
C GLY A 269 -2.01 -14.71 6.37
N ASN A 270 -1.82 -15.55 5.35
CA ASN A 270 -1.14 -15.16 4.11
C ASN A 270 -2.11 -14.47 3.13
N HIS A 271 -2.73 -13.36 3.56
CA HIS A 271 -3.68 -12.61 2.76
C HIS A 271 -3.57 -11.11 3.04
N ILE A 272 -4.08 -10.28 2.13
CA ILE A 272 -4.17 -8.83 2.31
C ILE A 272 -5.44 -8.50 3.10
N CYS A 273 -5.33 -7.64 4.10
CA CYS A 273 -6.44 -7.14 4.87
C CYS A 273 -6.39 -5.62 5.03
N VAL A 274 -7.53 -5.06 5.43
CA VAL A 274 -7.64 -3.71 5.99
C VAL A 274 -8.16 -3.82 7.41
N THR A 275 -7.78 -2.89 8.27
CA THR A 275 -8.19 -2.83 9.67
C THR A 275 -9.01 -1.56 9.88
N LEU A 276 -10.25 -1.73 10.33
CA LEU A 276 -11.04 -0.66 10.95
C LEU A 276 -10.57 -0.50 12.39
N SER A 277 -10.35 0.73 12.82
CA SER A 277 -9.94 1.02 14.20
C SER A 277 -10.57 2.30 14.74
N ILE A 278 -10.85 2.32 16.03
CA ILE A 278 -11.33 3.49 16.75
C ILE A 278 -10.81 3.46 18.18
N ALA A 279 -10.24 4.58 18.62
CA ALA A 279 -9.79 4.75 19.99
C ALA A 279 -10.89 5.41 20.82
N GLU A 280 -11.22 4.79 21.94
CA GLU A 280 -12.27 5.22 22.86
C GLU A 280 -11.72 5.37 24.27
N THR A 281 -12.41 6.17 25.08
CA THR A 281 -12.10 6.34 26.50
C THR A 281 -13.27 5.79 27.31
N PRO A 282 -13.05 4.80 28.20
CA PRO A 282 -14.14 4.29 29.04
C PRO A 282 -14.70 5.39 29.95
N PRO A 283 -15.99 5.33 30.33
CA PRO A 283 -16.64 6.32 31.19
C PRO A 283 -16.00 6.49 32.58
N ALA A 284 -15.23 5.52 33.05
CA ALA A 284 -14.57 5.51 34.36
C ALA A 284 -13.05 5.47 34.20
N GLU A 285 -12.42 6.64 34.00
CA GLU A 285 -10.98 6.98 34.09
C GLU A 285 -9.95 5.85 33.84
N SER A 286 -10.22 4.98 32.87
CA SER A 286 -9.29 3.93 32.47
C SER A 286 -8.50 4.41 31.26
N SER A 287 -7.30 3.84 31.10
CA SER A 287 -6.49 4.05 29.92
C SER A 287 -7.34 3.86 28.65
N PRO A 288 -7.16 4.69 27.61
CA PRO A 288 -7.90 4.55 26.35
C PRO A 288 -7.68 3.14 25.78
N TYR A 289 -8.69 2.61 25.11
CA TYR A 289 -8.61 1.35 24.38
C TYR A 289 -8.86 1.59 22.90
N VAL A 290 -8.41 0.65 22.07
CA VAL A 290 -8.65 0.67 20.62
C VAL A 290 -9.42 -0.58 20.25
N LEU A 291 -10.63 -0.41 19.74
CA LEU A 291 -11.36 -1.48 19.08
C LEU A 291 -10.81 -1.61 17.66
N CYS A 292 -10.57 -2.84 17.22
CA CYS A 292 -10.07 -3.17 15.89
C CYS A 292 -10.96 -4.23 15.22
N CYS A 293 -11.10 -4.14 13.89
CA CYS A 293 -11.73 -5.16 13.07
C CYS A 293 -10.93 -5.36 11.78
N ASP A 294 -10.46 -6.59 11.54
CA ASP A 294 -9.74 -6.93 10.30
C ASP A 294 -10.75 -7.45 9.26
N LEU A 295 -10.68 -6.88 8.06
CA LEU A 295 -11.46 -7.27 6.88
C LEU A 295 -10.52 -7.85 5.83
N LEU A 296 -10.88 -8.98 5.24
CA LEU A 296 -10.20 -9.49 4.05
C LEU A 296 -10.35 -8.45 2.93
N TRP A 297 -9.23 -8.04 2.35
CA TRP A 297 -9.22 -7.01 1.31
C TRP A 297 -9.19 -7.67 -0.07
N ARG A 298 -10.32 -7.58 -0.78
CA ARG A 298 -10.48 -7.99 -2.18
C ARG A 298 -11.43 -7.00 -2.88
N PRO A 299 -11.00 -5.77 -3.16
CA PRO A 299 -11.85 -4.81 -3.88
C PRO A 299 -12.09 -5.24 -5.33
N THR A 300 -11.18 -6.03 -5.91
CA THR A 300 -11.21 -6.49 -7.30
C THR A 300 -11.38 -8.01 -7.37
N ASP A 301 -12.56 -8.52 -7.00
CA ASP A 301 -13.03 -9.78 -7.60
C ASP A 301 -13.69 -9.40 -8.94
N SER A 302 -12.86 -9.23 -9.96
CA SER A 302 -13.23 -9.29 -11.39
C SER A 302 -12.45 -10.40 -12.05
#